data_AF-A0A1Q3ZGY1-F1
#
_entry.id   AF-A0A1Q3ZGY1-F1
#
_cell.length_a   1.000
_cell.length_b   1.000
_cell.length_c   1.000
_cell.angle_alpha   90.00
_cell.angle_beta   90.00
_cell.angle_gamma   90.00
#
_symmetry.space_group_name_H-M   'P 1'
#
loop_
_entity.id
_entity.type
_entity.pdbx_description
1 polymer ?
#
loop_
_entity_poly.entity_id
_entity_poly.type
_entity_poly.pdbx_seq_one_letter_code
_entity_poly.pdbx_strand_id
1 'polypeptide(L)'
;MQANKRVLIIGEALIPLLGYFFWNWNLYFIFLFMFLDLSAYNVLYFFKYRNILKYNQLPDNNFLLLSHLLALFLLSILMFFGYTYVLNAVQQTFYRLEIIRFLKYEDMGFAQGYILLPLIVLTAFMNYKTEFILQRQFEKLRIRELFMSYLKDNFAAVILLLGFLLSYALGIKNEQFFFYTGLGIYFGYRFFSLRKEEG
;
A
#
# COMPACT_ATOMS: atom_id res chain seq x y z
N MET A 1 -18.10 -11.98 8.82
CA MET A 1 -17.23 -10.80 9.05
C MET A 1 -15.90 -10.89 8.29
N GLN A 2 -15.19 -12.04 8.33
CA GLN A 2 -14.00 -12.29 7.47
C GLN A 2 -14.30 -12.36 5.97
N ALA A 3 -15.52 -12.73 5.57
CA ALA A 3 -15.97 -12.65 4.18
C ALA A 3 -15.83 -11.22 3.61
N ASN A 4 -16.17 -10.20 4.41
CA ASN A 4 -16.00 -8.79 4.00
C ASN A 4 -14.50 -8.43 3.86
N LYS A 5 -13.63 -8.95 4.74
CA LYS A 5 -12.18 -8.73 4.62
C LYS A 5 -11.61 -9.35 3.34
N ARG A 6 -11.98 -10.58 3.01
CA ARG A 6 -11.51 -11.24 1.78
C ARG A 6 -11.99 -10.50 0.52
N VAL A 7 -13.26 -10.08 0.49
CA VAL A 7 -13.81 -9.25 -0.60
C VAL A 7 -13.03 -7.95 -0.74
N LEU A 8 -12.63 -7.37 0.38
CA LEU A 8 -11.89 -6.11 0.39
C LEU A 8 -10.45 -6.27 -0.10
N ILE A 9 -9.74 -7.33 0.29
CA ILE A 9 -8.41 -7.66 -0.25
C ILE A 9 -8.49 -7.89 -1.77
N ILE A 10 -9.52 -8.58 -2.23
CA ILE A 10 -9.75 -8.80 -3.67
C ILE A 10 -10.01 -7.45 -4.36
N GLY A 11 -10.83 -6.57 -3.77
CA GLY A 11 -11.06 -5.22 -4.27
C GLY A 11 -9.79 -4.39 -4.40
N GLU A 12 -8.90 -4.45 -3.39
CA GLU A 12 -7.60 -3.77 -3.41
C GLU A 12 -6.66 -4.34 -4.48
N ALA A 13 -6.73 -5.64 -4.76
CA ALA A 13 -5.96 -6.28 -5.84
C ALA A 13 -6.48 -5.93 -7.24
N LEU A 14 -7.79 -5.69 -7.36
CA LEU A 14 -8.43 -5.41 -8.64
C LEU A 14 -7.96 -4.09 -9.25
N ILE A 15 -7.72 -3.04 -8.47
CA ILE A 15 -7.32 -1.73 -9.01
C ILE A 15 -6.01 -1.80 -9.81
N PRO A 16 -4.88 -2.32 -9.29
CA PRO A 16 -3.65 -2.44 -10.07
C PRO A 16 -3.79 -3.42 -11.24
N LEU A 17 -4.59 -4.48 -11.11
CA LEU A 17 -4.92 -5.40 -12.21
C LEU A 17 -5.68 -4.67 -13.33
N LEU A 18 -6.70 -3.90 -13.00
CA LEU A 18 -7.45 -3.10 -13.96
C LEU A 18 -6.57 -2.03 -14.60
N GLY A 19 -5.72 -1.39 -13.80
CA GLY A 19 -4.73 -0.45 -14.28
C GLY A 19 -3.83 -1.04 -15.36
N TYR A 20 -3.27 -2.23 -15.11
CA TYR A 20 -2.38 -2.90 -16.06
C TYR A 20 -3.10 -3.37 -17.34
N PHE A 21 -4.26 -4.02 -17.20
CA PHE A 21 -4.92 -4.66 -18.34
C PHE A 21 -5.84 -3.75 -19.15
N PHE A 22 -6.43 -2.72 -18.52
CA PHE A 22 -7.46 -1.89 -19.14
C PHE A 22 -7.08 -0.42 -19.23
N TRP A 23 -6.18 0.08 -18.38
CA TRP A 23 -5.79 1.49 -18.33
C TRP A 23 -4.32 1.74 -18.70
N ASN A 24 -3.72 0.79 -19.44
CA ASN A 24 -2.35 0.87 -19.95
C ASN A 24 -1.29 1.32 -18.92
N TRP A 25 -1.52 1.02 -17.63
CA TRP A 25 -0.57 1.39 -16.61
C TRP A 25 0.72 0.62 -16.82
N ASN A 26 1.81 1.35 -17.00
CA ASN A 26 3.13 0.76 -16.85
C ASN A 26 3.37 0.40 -15.37
N LEU A 27 4.39 -0.43 -15.14
CA LEU A 27 4.78 -0.83 -13.77
C LEU A 27 5.06 0.35 -12.85
N TYR A 28 5.54 1.46 -13.40
CA TYR A 28 5.79 2.66 -12.63
C TYR A 28 4.50 3.29 -12.07
N PHE A 29 3.43 3.36 -12.87
CA PHE A 29 2.12 3.84 -12.43
C PHE A 29 1.53 2.94 -11.34
N ILE A 30 1.76 1.63 -11.45
CA ILE A 30 1.37 0.67 -10.40
C ILE A 30 2.15 0.94 -9.12
N PHE A 31 3.46 1.18 -9.18
CA PHE A 31 4.25 1.54 -7.99
C PHE A 31 3.79 2.86 -7.37
N LEU A 32 3.47 3.87 -8.19
CA LEU A 32 2.91 5.14 -7.70
C LEU A 32 1.54 4.94 -7.03
N PHE A 33 0.69 4.09 -7.59
CA PHE A 33 -0.58 3.73 -6.97
C PHE A 33 -0.34 3.05 -5.61
N MET A 34 0.51 2.03 -5.54
CA MET A 34 0.85 1.34 -4.28
C MET A 34 1.47 2.29 -3.26
N PHE A 35 2.28 3.25 -3.70
CA PHE A 35 2.83 4.30 -2.87
C PHE A 35 1.74 5.17 -2.23
N LEU A 36 0.78 5.66 -3.04
CA LEU A 36 -0.31 6.49 -2.54
C LEU A 36 -1.23 5.70 -1.59
N ASP A 37 -1.52 4.45 -1.91
CA ASP A 37 -2.32 3.57 -1.08
C ASP A 37 -1.66 3.29 0.28
N LEU A 38 -0.36 2.93 0.27
CA LEU A 38 0.42 2.75 1.50
C LEU A 38 0.51 4.05 2.31
N SER A 39 0.60 5.20 1.65
CA SER A 39 0.59 6.51 2.31
C SER A 39 -0.73 6.77 3.03
N ALA A 40 -1.87 6.45 2.39
CA ALA A 40 -3.19 6.57 3.01
C ALA A 40 -3.32 5.64 4.23
N TYR A 41 -2.82 4.42 4.13
CA TYR A 41 -2.77 3.47 5.26
C TYR A 41 -1.94 4.01 6.44
N ASN A 42 -0.79 4.61 6.16
CA ASN A 42 0.08 5.24 7.17
C ASN A 42 -0.63 6.38 7.92
N VAL A 43 -1.33 7.24 7.20
CA VAL A 43 -2.14 8.32 7.80
C VAL A 43 -3.21 7.74 8.72
N LEU A 44 -3.87 6.66 8.33
CA LEU A 44 -4.90 6.04 9.18
C LEU A 44 -4.32 5.28 10.38
N TYR A 45 -3.14 4.69 10.24
CA TYR A 45 -2.42 4.11 11.38
C TYR A 45 -2.19 5.15 12.48
N PHE A 46 -1.78 6.37 12.11
CA PHE A 46 -1.64 7.49 13.05
C PHE A 46 -2.96 7.79 13.79
N PHE A 47 -4.08 7.82 13.08
CA PHE A 47 -5.40 8.01 13.70
C PHE A 47 -5.78 6.85 14.63
N LYS A 48 -5.53 5.59 14.23
CA LYS A 48 -5.77 4.40 15.08
C LYS A 48 -4.97 4.48 16.38
N TYR A 49 -3.67 4.77 16.28
CA TYR A 49 -2.80 4.90 17.44
C TYR A 49 -3.26 6.01 18.40
N ARG A 50 -3.57 7.21 17.87
CA ARG A 50 -4.05 8.33 18.70
C ARG A 50 -5.35 8.00 19.44
N ASN A 51 -6.26 7.27 18.80
CA ASN A 51 -7.50 6.85 19.45
C ASN A 51 -7.27 5.86 20.59
N ILE A 52 -6.32 4.92 20.44
CA ILE A 52 -5.94 3.99 21.53
C ILE A 52 -5.35 4.77 22.71
N LEU A 53 -4.42 5.70 22.46
CA LEU A 53 -3.84 6.52 23.53
C LEU A 53 -4.90 7.33 24.26
N LYS A 54 -5.77 8.02 23.51
CA LYS A 54 -6.82 8.87 24.07
C LYS A 54 -7.81 8.07 24.91
N TYR A 55 -8.21 6.89 24.45
CA TYR A 55 -9.16 6.05 25.18
C TYR A 55 -8.54 5.48 26.46
N ASN A 56 -7.31 4.98 26.38
CA ASN A 56 -6.62 4.35 27.51
C ASN A 56 -5.87 5.35 28.42
N GLN A 57 -5.95 6.65 28.13
CA GLN A 57 -5.25 7.73 28.84
C GLN A 57 -3.74 7.48 28.98
N LEU A 58 -3.14 6.86 27.95
CA LEU A 58 -1.73 6.53 27.93
C LEU A 58 -0.91 7.76 27.49
N PRO A 59 0.27 8.01 28.09
CA PRO A 59 1.15 9.05 27.64
C PRO A 59 1.65 8.75 26.21
N ASP A 60 1.73 9.78 25.37
CA ASP A 60 2.33 9.64 24.06
C ASP A 60 3.84 9.45 24.22
N ASN A 61 4.35 8.30 23.78
CA ASN A 61 5.75 7.97 23.82
C ASN A 61 6.38 8.12 22.43
N ASN A 62 7.72 8.11 22.34
CA ASN A 62 8.47 8.20 21.08
C ASN A 62 8.18 7.05 20.08
N PHE A 63 7.31 6.11 20.44
CA PHE A 63 6.87 5.02 19.58
C PHE A 63 6.12 5.52 18.33
N LEU A 64 5.37 6.62 18.47
CA LEU A 64 4.72 7.28 17.33
C LEU A 64 5.74 7.77 16.32
N LEU A 65 6.80 8.42 16.80
CA LEU A 65 7.92 8.88 16.00
C LEU A 65 8.62 7.71 15.29
N LEU A 66 8.91 6.61 16.00
CA LEU A 66 9.54 5.42 15.41
C LEU A 66 8.68 4.80 14.30
N SER A 67 7.38 4.67 14.52
CA SER A 67 6.46 4.14 13.50
C SER A 67 6.37 5.04 12.25
N HIS A 68 6.38 6.37 12.43
CA HIS A 68 6.43 7.34 11.32
C HIS A 68 7.76 7.30 10.58
N LEU A 69 8.88 7.20 11.29
CA LEU A 69 10.19 7.09 10.67
C LEU A 69 10.33 5.79 9.88
N LEU A 70 9.81 4.68 10.40
CA LEU A 70 9.75 3.41 9.67
C LEU A 70 8.84 3.50 8.44
N ALA A 71 7.66 4.12 8.57
CA ALA A 71 6.76 4.38 7.46
C ALA A 71 7.47 5.15 6.34
N LEU A 72 8.07 6.28 6.70
CA LEU A 72 8.77 7.16 5.77
C LEU A 72 9.98 6.47 5.15
N PHE A 73 10.72 5.67 5.92
CA PHE A 73 11.84 4.87 5.41
C PHE A 73 11.37 3.86 4.35
N LEU A 74 10.30 3.12 4.64
CA LEU A 74 9.71 2.15 3.71
C LEU A 74 9.15 2.81 2.46
N LEU A 75 8.44 3.93 2.62
CA LEU A 75 7.95 4.76 1.51
C LEU A 75 9.10 5.25 0.63
N SER A 76 10.19 5.67 1.25
CA SER A 76 11.38 6.18 0.56
C SER A 76 12.10 5.08 -0.21
N ILE A 77 12.16 3.87 0.34
CA ILE A 77 12.66 2.68 -0.35
C ILE A 77 11.80 2.36 -1.59
N LEU A 78 10.47 2.38 -1.41
CA LEU A 78 9.51 2.10 -2.49
C LEU A 78 9.66 3.12 -3.63
N MET A 79 9.82 4.40 -3.29
CA MET A 79 10.10 5.48 -4.25
C MET A 79 11.46 5.35 -4.93
N PHE A 80 12.51 5.00 -4.17
CA PHE A 80 13.86 4.80 -4.72
C PHE A 80 13.89 3.66 -5.74
N PHE A 81 13.15 2.57 -5.49
CA PHE A 81 13.11 1.43 -6.42
C PHE A 81 12.18 1.63 -7.61
N GLY A 82 11.04 2.30 -7.44
CA GLY A 82 10.26 2.80 -8.57
C GLY A 82 11.11 3.69 -9.47
N TYR A 83 11.99 4.51 -8.88
CA TYR A 83 12.93 5.38 -9.57
C TYR A 83 14.05 4.64 -10.32
N THR A 84 14.70 3.62 -9.72
CA THR A 84 15.74 2.84 -10.42
C THR A 84 15.18 2.02 -11.59
N TYR A 85 13.92 1.58 -11.52
CA TYR A 85 13.26 0.93 -12.64
C TYR A 85 13.03 1.89 -13.82
N VAL A 86 12.45 3.05 -13.54
CA VAL A 86 12.15 4.06 -14.58
C VAL A 86 13.41 4.51 -15.31
N LEU A 87 14.51 4.78 -14.59
CA LEU A 87 15.75 5.25 -15.20
C LEU A 87 16.40 4.26 -16.16
N ASN A 88 16.16 2.95 -15.99
CA ASN A 88 16.75 1.92 -16.83
C ASN A 88 15.81 1.44 -17.95
N ALA A 89 14.49 1.59 -17.79
CA ALA A 89 13.49 1.12 -18.75
C ALA A 89 12.97 2.23 -19.69
N VAL A 90 12.90 3.49 -19.23
CA VAL A 90 12.33 4.62 -19.96
C VAL A 90 13.36 5.74 -20.01
N GLN A 91 13.67 6.24 -21.20
CA GLN A 91 14.65 7.31 -21.42
C GLN A 91 14.46 8.47 -20.42
N GLN A 92 15.59 8.94 -19.89
CA GLN A 92 15.78 10.01 -18.89
C GLN A 92 14.69 11.10 -18.88
N THR A 93 13.63 10.93 -18.10
CA THR A 93 12.68 12.02 -17.79
C THR A 93 12.77 12.47 -16.33
N PHE A 94 12.61 13.78 -16.12
CA PHE A 94 12.70 14.43 -14.81
C PHE A 94 11.56 13.99 -13.86
N TYR A 95 11.95 13.41 -12.72
CA TYR A 95 11.11 12.75 -11.71
C TYR A 95 9.99 13.59 -11.07
N ARG A 96 10.19 14.91 -10.86
CA ARG A 96 9.18 15.75 -10.17
C ARG A 96 7.88 15.88 -10.96
N LEU A 97 7.93 15.62 -12.26
CA LEU A 97 6.79 15.70 -13.16
C LEU A 97 6.00 14.39 -13.25
N GLU A 98 6.49 13.30 -12.65
CA GLU A 98 5.94 11.96 -12.88
C GLU A 98 4.71 11.66 -12.00
N ILE A 99 4.68 12.10 -10.73
CA ILE A 99 3.45 12.03 -9.90
C ILE A 99 2.35 12.88 -10.53
N ILE A 100 2.70 14.07 -11.00
CA ILE A 100 1.75 14.96 -11.68
C ILE A 100 1.28 14.34 -12.99
N ARG A 101 2.19 13.71 -13.77
CA ARG A 101 1.83 12.97 -14.98
C ARG A 101 0.91 11.80 -14.70
N PHE A 102 1.17 11.04 -13.63
CA PHE A 102 0.30 9.97 -13.19
C PHE A 102 -1.09 10.52 -12.85
N LEU A 103 -1.18 11.55 -12.01
CA LEU A 103 -2.48 12.13 -11.63
C LEU A 103 -3.23 12.76 -12.82
N LYS A 104 -2.50 13.35 -13.77
CA LYS A 104 -3.05 13.96 -14.99
C LYS A 104 -3.21 12.98 -16.15
N TYR A 105 -2.85 11.72 -15.99
CA TYR A 105 -2.96 10.74 -17.07
C TYR A 105 -4.42 10.56 -17.46
N GLU A 106 -4.72 10.72 -18.74
CA GLU A 106 -6.08 10.67 -19.27
C GLU A 106 -6.25 9.39 -20.07
N ASP A 107 -7.02 8.44 -19.53
CA ASP A 107 -7.34 7.18 -20.22
C ASP A 107 -8.86 6.94 -20.36
N MET A 108 -9.67 7.78 -19.69
CA MET A 108 -11.15 7.74 -19.74
C MET A 108 -11.78 9.08 -20.16
N GLY A 109 -11.00 9.95 -20.82
CA GLY A 109 -11.43 11.30 -21.20
C GLY A 109 -11.38 12.34 -20.07
N PHE A 110 -10.85 11.98 -18.91
CA PHE A 110 -10.50 12.89 -17.81
C PHE A 110 -9.27 12.36 -17.07
N ALA A 111 -8.59 13.25 -16.36
CA ALA A 111 -7.41 12.91 -15.56
C ALA A 111 -7.76 11.89 -14.46
N GLN A 112 -7.07 10.75 -14.46
CA GLN A 112 -7.38 9.63 -13.55
C GLN A 112 -7.30 10.01 -12.07
N GLY A 113 -6.47 10.98 -11.71
CA GLY A 113 -6.32 11.45 -10.34
C GLY A 113 -7.62 11.92 -9.70
N TYR A 114 -8.58 12.41 -10.50
CA TYR A 114 -9.91 12.82 -10.01
C TYR A 114 -10.74 11.65 -9.47
N ILE A 115 -10.56 10.44 -9.99
CA ILE A 115 -11.24 9.24 -9.49
C ILE A 115 -10.34 8.51 -8.48
N LEU A 116 -9.07 8.37 -8.82
CA LEU A 116 -8.14 7.54 -8.09
C LEU A 116 -7.89 8.05 -6.67
N LEU A 117 -7.65 9.36 -6.50
CA LEU A 117 -7.37 9.92 -5.18
C LEU A 117 -8.57 9.80 -4.23
N PRO A 118 -9.81 10.18 -4.61
CA PRO A 118 -10.98 9.92 -3.78
C PRO A 118 -11.18 8.43 -3.47
N LEU A 119 -10.93 7.54 -4.44
CA LEU A 119 -11.08 6.11 -4.25
C LEU A 119 -10.10 5.55 -3.21
N ILE A 120 -8.82 5.95 -3.27
CA ILE A 120 -7.81 5.57 -2.29
C ILE A 120 -8.22 6.05 -0.90
N VAL A 121 -8.58 7.33 -0.76
CA VAL A 121 -8.99 7.91 0.52
C VAL A 121 -10.25 7.23 1.07
N LEU A 122 -11.25 6.99 0.21
CA LEU A 122 -12.51 6.35 0.57
C LEU A 122 -12.27 4.91 1.03
N THR A 123 -11.47 4.14 0.28
CA THR A 123 -11.18 2.73 0.60
C THR A 123 -10.44 2.64 1.93
N ALA A 124 -9.39 3.45 2.11
CA ALA A 124 -8.66 3.53 3.34
C ALA A 124 -9.58 3.92 4.52
N PHE A 125 -10.40 4.96 4.35
CA PHE A 125 -11.34 5.41 5.38
C PHE A 125 -12.40 4.36 5.72
N MET A 126 -12.94 3.67 4.72
CA MET A 126 -13.87 2.57 4.91
C MET A 126 -13.23 1.47 5.75
N ASN A 127 -12.01 1.04 5.41
CA ASN A 127 -11.26 0.03 6.17
C ASN A 127 -11.08 0.46 7.62
N TYR A 128 -10.67 1.70 7.84
CA TYR A 128 -10.55 2.26 9.18
C TYR A 128 -11.87 2.25 9.94
N LYS A 129 -12.97 2.68 9.32
CA LYS A 129 -14.29 2.70 9.96
C LYS A 129 -14.76 1.29 10.29
N THR A 130 -14.68 0.34 9.36
CA THR A 130 -15.22 -1.01 9.50
C THR A 130 -14.39 -1.91 10.40
N GLU A 131 -13.06 -1.78 10.33
CA GLU A 131 -12.17 -2.65 11.09
C GLU A 131 -11.83 -2.11 12.46
N PHE A 132 -11.75 -0.78 12.62
CA PHE A 132 -11.27 -0.18 13.86
C PHE A 132 -12.39 0.48 14.67
N ILE A 133 -13.15 1.40 14.06
CA ILE A 133 -14.16 2.19 14.79
C ILE A 133 -15.39 1.35 15.15
N LEU A 134 -16.04 0.73 14.15
CA LEU A 134 -17.27 -0.04 14.36
C LEU A 134 -17.06 -1.25 15.27
N GLN A 135 -15.86 -1.82 15.25
CA GLN A 135 -15.48 -2.95 16.11
C GLN A 135 -14.97 -2.53 17.49
N ARG A 136 -14.92 -1.22 17.76
CA ARG A 136 -14.39 -0.64 19.01
C ARG A 136 -13.00 -1.18 19.35
N GLN A 137 -12.16 -1.37 18.34
CA GLN A 137 -10.82 -1.94 18.51
C GLN A 137 -9.93 -1.05 19.37
N PHE A 138 -10.22 0.25 19.47
CA PHE A 138 -9.51 1.18 20.35
C PHE A 138 -9.60 0.81 21.85
N GLU A 139 -10.57 -0.02 22.24
CA GLU A 139 -10.75 -0.50 23.62
C GLU A 139 -9.98 -1.80 23.90
N LYS A 140 -9.69 -2.57 22.85
CA LYS A 140 -9.21 -3.96 22.95
C LYS A 140 -7.77 -4.14 22.48
N LEU A 141 -7.38 -3.45 21.41
CA LEU A 141 -6.05 -3.58 20.81
C LEU A 141 -4.99 -2.95 21.69
N ARG A 142 -3.91 -3.69 21.93
CA ARG A 142 -2.70 -3.13 22.52
C ARG A 142 -1.89 -2.40 21.45
N ILE A 143 -1.17 -1.35 21.84
CA ILE A 143 -0.29 -0.59 20.93
C ILE A 143 0.73 -1.50 20.23
N ARG A 144 1.29 -2.47 20.96
CA ARG A 144 2.22 -3.46 20.41
C ARG A 144 1.58 -4.32 19.32
N GLU A 145 0.32 -4.72 19.50
CA GLU A 145 -0.42 -5.53 18.51
C GLU A 145 -0.73 -4.70 17.27
N LEU A 146 -1.15 -3.44 17.45
CA LEU A 146 -1.36 -2.50 16.35
C LEU A 146 -0.06 -2.31 15.55
N PHE A 147 1.09 -2.16 16.22
CA PHE A 147 2.39 -2.02 15.56
C PHE A 147 2.84 -3.29 14.85
N MET A 148 2.63 -4.46 15.45
CA MET A 148 2.96 -5.73 14.79
C MET A 148 2.10 -5.96 13.55
N SER A 149 0.81 -5.60 13.59
CA SER A 149 -0.06 -5.62 12.41
C SER A 149 0.49 -4.69 11.32
N TYR A 150 0.83 -3.46 11.72
CA TYR A 150 1.42 -2.47 10.82
C TYR A 150 2.73 -2.95 10.17
N LEU A 151 3.62 -3.58 10.95
CA LEU A 151 4.86 -4.16 10.42
C LEU A 151 4.59 -5.31 9.44
N LYS A 152 3.61 -6.18 9.70
CA LYS A 152 3.26 -7.28 8.77
C LYS A 152 2.81 -6.76 7.41
N ASP A 153 1.94 -5.75 7.40
CA ASP A 153 1.41 -5.18 6.15
C ASP A 153 2.52 -4.49 5.34
N ASN A 154 3.39 -3.74 6.02
CA ASN A 154 4.54 -3.10 5.39
C ASN A 154 5.59 -4.11 4.93
N PHE A 155 5.82 -5.19 5.69
CA PHE A 155 6.77 -6.23 5.33
C PHE A 155 6.35 -6.98 4.06
N ALA A 156 5.04 -7.20 3.86
CA ALA A 156 4.53 -7.75 2.61
C ALA A 156 4.88 -6.85 1.40
N ALA A 157 4.76 -5.52 1.56
CA ALA A 157 5.16 -4.57 0.52
C ALA A 157 6.68 -4.60 0.25
N VAL A 158 7.49 -4.78 1.30
CA VAL A 158 8.94 -4.97 1.16
C VAL A 158 9.28 -6.25 0.39
N ILE A 159 8.60 -7.37 0.67
CA ILE A 159 8.82 -8.63 -0.06
C ILE A 159 8.53 -8.44 -1.55
N LEU A 160 7.45 -7.74 -1.89
CA LEU A 160 7.12 -7.41 -3.28
C LEU A 160 8.26 -6.62 -3.95
N LEU A 161 8.83 -5.63 -3.25
CA LEU A 161 9.97 -4.87 -3.75
C LEU A 161 11.25 -5.71 -3.88
N LEU A 162 11.53 -6.59 -2.93
CA LEU A 162 12.69 -7.49 -3.01
C LEU A 162 12.55 -8.50 -4.15
N GLY A 163 11.36 -9.03 -4.39
CA GLY A 163 11.08 -9.91 -5.53
C GLY A 163 11.30 -9.19 -6.87
N PHE A 164 10.96 -7.91 -6.92
CA PHE A 164 11.25 -7.05 -8.06
C PHE A 164 12.76 -6.86 -8.27
N LEU A 165 13.51 -6.56 -7.20
CA LEU A 165 14.95 -6.35 -7.28
C LEU A 165 15.72 -7.60 -7.69
N LEU A 166 15.35 -8.73 -7.12
CA LEU A 166 15.97 -10.01 -7.46
C LEU A 166 15.74 -10.34 -8.93
N SER A 167 14.50 -10.19 -9.40
CA SER A 167 14.16 -10.49 -10.79
C SER A 167 14.85 -9.52 -11.78
N TYR A 168 15.02 -8.25 -11.40
CA TYR A 168 15.83 -7.29 -12.17
C TYR A 168 17.32 -7.67 -12.19
N ALA A 169 17.90 -8.02 -11.03
CA ALA A 169 19.29 -8.46 -10.92
C ALA A 169 19.58 -9.73 -11.73
N LEU A 170 18.58 -10.60 -11.89
CA LEU A 170 18.64 -11.81 -12.72
C LEU A 170 18.46 -11.53 -14.22
N GLY A 171 18.27 -10.27 -14.63
CA GLY A 171 18.12 -9.90 -16.04
C GLY A 171 16.79 -10.32 -16.67
N ILE A 172 15.81 -10.72 -15.84
CA ILE A 172 14.45 -11.01 -16.30
C ILE A 172 13.83 -9.66 -16.68
N LYS A 173 13.63 -9.39 -17.98
CA LYS A 173 13.05 -8.11 -18.45
C LYS A 173 11.54 -8.19 -18.72
N ASN A 174 10.90 -9.28 -18.30
CA ASN A 174 9.49 -9.48 -18.57
C ASN A 174 8.62 -8.78 -17.52
N GLU A 175 8.12 -7.58 -17.86
CA GLU A 175 7.26 -6.76 -17.00
C GLU A 175 6.05 -7.53 -16.43
N GLN A 176 5.45 -8.42 -17.23
CA GLN A 176 4.31 -9.23 -16.82
C GLN A 176 4.69 -10.22 -15.71
N PHE A 177 5.87 -10.81 -15.80
CA PHE A 177 6.36 -11.72 -14.77
C PHE A 177 6.48 -11.01 -13.41
N PHE A 178 7.02 -9.78 -13.39
CA PHE A 178 7.13 -8.98 -12.17
C PHE A 178 5.76 -8.61 -11.60
N PHE A 179 4.85 -8.20 -12.48
CA PHE A 179 3.51 -7.81 -12.10
C PHE A 179 2.75 -8.96 -11.41
N TYR A 180 2.74 -10.15 -12.02
CA TYR A 180 2.01 -11.29 -11.50
C TYR A 180 2.65 -11.90 -10.25
N THR A 181 3.98 -12.00 -10.21
CA THR A 181 4.68 -12.55 -9.04
C THR A 181 4.59 -11.60 -7.84
N GLY A 182 4.79 -10.30 -8.05
CA GLY A 182 4.67 -9.28 -7.01
C GLY A 182 3.27 -9.26 -6.43
N LEU A 183 2.24 -9.01 -7.25
CA LEU A 183 0.85 -9.00 -6.80
C LEU A 183 0.44 -10.32 -6.16
N GLY A 184 0.80 -11.46 -6.77
CA GLY A 184 0.49 -12.79 -6.26
C GLY A 184 1.09 -13.04 -4.88
N ILE A 185 2.35 -12.65 -4.65
CA ILE A 185 2.99 -12.79 -3.34
C ILE A 185 2.38 -11.84 -2.32
N TYR A 186 2.18 -10.56 -2.66
CA TYR A 186 1.64 -9.56 -1.74
C TYR A 186 0.20 -9.88 -1.32
N PHE A 187 -0.69 -10.08 -2.29
CA PHE A 187 -2.09 -10.40 -2.02
C PHE A 187 -2.26 -11.83 -1.52
N GLY A 188 -1.46 -12.78 -2.00
CA GLY A 188 -1.45 -14.15 -1.49
C GLY A 188 -1.05 -14.20 -0.02
N TYR A 189 0.04 -13.54 0.37
CA TYR A 189 0.47 -13.44 1.77
C TYR A 189 -0.63 -12.85 2.66
N ARG A 190 -1.22 -11.72 2.23
CA ARG A 190 -2.33 -11.09 2.96
C ARG A 190 -3.58 -11.95 3.04
N PHE A 191 -3.87 -12.73 1.99
CA PHE A 191 -5.01 -13.64 1.98
C PHE A 191 -4.79 -14.84 2.93
N PHE A 192 -3.59 -15.42 2.93
CA PHE A 192 -3.25 -16.54 3.82
C PHE A 192 -3.04 -16.13 5.28
N SER A 193 -2.58 -14.90 5.54
CA SER A 193 -2.43 -14.41 6.91
C SER A 193 -3.77 -14.28 7.63
N LEU A 194 -4.85 -13.95 6.91
CA LEU A 194 -6.22 -13.97 7.46
C LEU A 194 -6.67 -15.37 7.90
N ARG A 195 -6.21 -16.43 7.23
CA ARG A 195 -6.55 -17.82 7.58
C ARG A 195 -5.89 -18.26 8.89
N LYS A 196 -4.72 -17.70 9.23
CA LYS A 196 -3.98 -18.04 10.46
C LYS A 196 -4.60 -17.44 11.72
N GLU A 197 -5.51 -16.48 11.57
CA GLU A 197 -6.34 -15.94 12.66
C GLU A 197 -7.62 -16.78 12.91
N GLU A 198 -7.83 -17.88 12.15
CA GLU A 198 -9.00 -18.77 12.26
C GLU A 198 -8.82 -19.96 13.22
N GLY A 199 -7.62 -20.18 13.78
CA GLY A 199 -7.31 -21.30 14.70
C GLY A 199 -6.55 -20.85 15.93
#